data_AF-A0A976DYQ3-F1
#
_entry.id   AF-A0A976DYQ3-F1
#
_cell.length_a   1.000
_cell.length_b   1.000
_cell.length_c   1.000
_cell.angle_alpha   90.00
_cell.angle_beta   90.00
_cell.angle_gamma   90.00
#
_symmetry.space_group_name_H-M   'P 1'
#
loop_
_entity.id
_entity.type
_entity.pdbx_description
1 polymer ?
#
loop_
_entity_poly.entity_id
_entity_poly.type
_entity_poly.pdbx_seq_one_letter_code
_entity_poly.pdbx_strand_id
1 'polypeptide(L)' 'MTEKNPYRYGPTRGELWFWLWVSACGLALMAFALAFRGLPSGPALAEVVGVAGLVFGYLGLRSVKRLIRNEHP' A
#
# COMPACT_ATOMS: atom_id res chain seq x y z
N MET A 1 -12.13 22.25 27.33
CA MET A 1 -11.71 20.85 27.13
C MET A 1 -11.42 20.68 25.64
N THR A 2 -10.20 20.97 25.18
CA THR A 2 -9.82 20.68 23.79
C THR A 2 -9.64 19.17 23.68
N GLU A 3 -10.60 18.47 23.08
CA GLU A 3 -10.44 17.06 22.77
C GLU A 3 -9.19 16.89 21.89
N LYS A 4 -8.17 16.26 22.48
CA LYS A 4 -6.88 16.05 21.83
C LYS A 4 -7.06 14.89 20.85
N ASN A 5 -7.58 15.14 19.65
CA ASN A 5 -7.63 14.12 18.59
C ASN A 5 -6.18 13.73 18.24
N PRO A 6 -5.73 12.50 18.57
CA PRO A 6 -4.35 12.08 18.34
C PRO A 6 -4.00 11.94 16.86
N TYR A 7 -5.00 11.91 15.98
CA TYR A 7 -4.85 11.75 14.53
C TYR A 7 -4.88 13.07 13.76
N ARG A 8 -4.90 14.22 14.43
CA ARG A 8 -4.92 15.55 13.80
C ARG A 8 -3.79 15.79 12.77
N TYR A 9 -2.63 15.19 12.99
CA TYR A 9 -1.46 15.28 12.09
C TYR A 9 -1.28 14.02 11.22
N GLY A 10 -2.29 13.13 11.20
CA GLY A 10 -2.30 11.94 10.38
C GLY A 10 -2.72 12.24 8.93
N PRO A 11 -2.44 11.30 8.00
CA PRO A 11 -2.99 11.37 6.66
C PRO A 11 -4.51 11.40 6.71
N THR A 12 -5.10 12.26 5.90
CA THR A 12 -6.54 12.42 5.74
C THR A 12 -7.17 11.16 5.16
N ARG A 13 -8.49 11.02 5.32
CA ARG A 13 -9.25 9.91 4.74
C ARG A 13 -9.07 9.80 3.21
N GLY A 14 -8.98 10.93 2.51
CA GLY A 14 -8.75 10.98 1.06
C GLY A 14 -7.36 10.48 0.67
N GLU A 15 -6.32 10.90 1.39
CA GLU A 15 -4.95 10.42 1.16
C GLU A 15 -4.83 8.92 1.42
N LEU A 16 -5.47 8.39 2.47
CA LEU A 16 -5.49 6.96 2.75
C LEU A 16 -6.11 6.16 1.60
N TRP A 17 -7.22 6.63 1.02
CA TRP A 17 -7.81 6.01 -0.16
C TRP A 17 -6.92 6.10 -1.39
N PHE A 18 -6.24 7.23 -1.60
CA PHE A 18 -5.26 7.39 -2.68
C PHE A 18 -4.12 6.37 -2.54
N TRP A 19 -3.50 6.29 -1.36
CA TRP A 19 -2.41 5.33 -1.11
C TRP A 19 -2.86 3.88 -1.24
N LEU A 20 -4.09 3.58 -0.83
CA LEU A 20 -4.68 2.26 -1.01
C LEU A 20 -4.84 1.91 -2.50
N TRP A 21 -5.39 2.82 -3.31
CA TRP A 21 -5.55 2.61 -4.74
C TRP A 21 -4.22 2.47 -5.47
N VAL A 22 -3.25 3.33 -5.18
CA VAL A 22 -1.90 3.25 -5.76
C VAL A 22 -1.25 1.91 -5.43
N SER A 23 -1.37 1.45 -4.17
CA SER A 23 -0.82 0.17 -3.74
C SER A 23 -1.51 -1.01 -4.42
N ALA A 24 -2.85 -0.98 -4.51
CA ALA A 24 -3.63 -2.01 -5.18
C ALA A 24 -3.29 -2.09 -6.67
N CYS A 25 -3.22 -0.94 -7.37
CA CYS A 25 -2.83 -0.88 -8.77
C CYS A 25 -1.38 -1.35 -8.98
N GLY A 26 -0.44 -0.96 -8.10
CA GLY A 26 0.95 -1.41 -8.18
C GLY A 26 1.08 -2.93 -8.06
N LEU A 27 0.40 -3.54 -7.09
CA LEU A 27 0.38 -5.00 -6.93
C LEU A 27 -0.34 -5.70 -8.09
N ALA A 28 -1.45 -5.14 -8.58
CA ALA A 28 -2.18 -5.71 -9.72
C ALA A 28 -1.34 -5.68 -11.00
N LEU A 29 -0.66 -4.57 -11.28
CA LEU A 29 0.24 -4.45 -12.44
C LEU A 29 1.45 -5.36 -12.31
N MET A 30 2.01 -5.53 -11.11
CA MET A 30 3.08 -6.50 -10.86
C MET A 30 2.59 -7.93 -11.13
N ALA A 31 1.44 -8.32 -10.57
CA ALA A 31 0.86 -9.65 -10.79
C ALA A 31 0.56 -9.90 -12.28
N PHE A 32 0.02 -8.88 -12.97
CA PHE A 32 -0.20 -8.92 -14.41
C PHE A 32 1.13 -9.10 -15.17
N ALA A 33 2.16 -8.33 -14.85
CA ALA A 33 3.47 -8.46 -15.48
C ALA A 33 4.05 -9.87 -15.29
N LEU A 34 3.96 -10.46 -14.09
CA LEU A 34 4.42 -11.82 -13.84
C LEU A 34 3.61 -12.87 -14.62
N ALA A 35 2.29 -12.69 -14.74
CA ALA A 35 1.42 -13.61 -15.46
C ALA A 35 1.65 -13.60 -16.97
N PHE A 36 1.86 -12.42 -17.57
CA PHE A 36 1.97 -12.27 -19.03
C PHE A 36 3.41 -12.28 -19.55
N ARG A 37 4.37 -11.81 -18.76
CA ARG A 37 5.80 -11.76 -19.14
C ARG A 37 6.60 -12.94 -18.59
N GLY A 38 6.00 -13.73 -17.69
CA GLY A 38 6.62 -14.87 -17.04
C GLY A 38 7.43 -14.48 -15.80
N LEU A 39 7.85 -15.50 -15.04
CA LEU A 39 8.67 -15.33 -13.85
C LEU A 39 10.12 -15.00 -14.28
N PRO A 40 10.67 -13.84 -13.89
CA PRO A 40 12.06 -13.53 -14.18
C PRO A 40 12.99 -14.59 -13.59
N SER A 41 13.96 -15.06 -14.38
CA SER A 41 14.96 -16.02 -13.92
C SER A 41 16.03 -15.34 -13.07
N GLY A 42 16.38 -15.94 -11.93
CA GLY A 42 17.47 -15.48 -11.06
C GLY A 42 17.03 -14.51 -9.94
N PRO A 43 17.98 -13.78 -9.32
CA PRO A 43 17.74 -12.94 -8.14
C PRO A 43 16.74 -11.81 -8.38
N ALA A 44 16.63 -11.33 -9.62
CA ALA A 44 15.79 -10.20 -10.00
C ALA A 44 14.30 -10.40 -9.64
N LEU A 45 13.81 -11.65 -9.60
CA LEU A 45 12.44 -11.92 -9.14
C LEU A 45 12.27 -11.60 -7.67
N ALA A 46 13.18 -12.08 -6.83
CA ALA A 46 13.16 -11.81 -5.40
C ALA A 46 13.32 -10.31 -5.11
N GLU A 47 14.14 -9.61 -5.88
CA GLU A 47 14.32 -8.16 -5.75
C GLU A 47 13.07 -7.39 -6.17
N VAL A 48 12.54 -7.63 -7.37
CA VAL A 48 11.40 -6.87 -7.89
C VAL A 48 10.12 -7.22 -7.13
N VAL A 49 9.80 -8.51 -7.00
CA VAL A 49 8.58 -8.97 -6.32
C VAL A 49 8.68 -8.73 -4.82
N GLY A 50 9.87 -8.94 -4.23
CA GLY A 50 10.09 -8.69 -2.81
C GLY A 50 10.00 -7.21 -2.46
N VAL A 51 10.70 -6.33 -3.18
CA VAL A 51 10.65 -4.88 -2.92
C VAL A 51 9.28 -4.31 -3.23
N ALA A 52 8.69 -4.62 -4.39
CA ALA A 52 7.36 -4.12 -4.73
C ALA A 52 6.29 -4.67 -3.78
N GLY A 53 6.36 -5.96 -3.45
CA GLY A 53 5.47 -6.59 -2.47
C GLY A 53 5.59 -5.97 -1.08
N LEU A 54 6.80 -5.69 -0.61
CA LEU A 54 7.03 -5.03 0.68
C LEU A 54 6.52 -3.59 0.66
N VAL A 55 6.85 -2.80 -0.36
CA VAL A 55 6.47 -1.38 -0.44
C VAL A 55 4.97 -1.22 -0.60
N PHE A 56 4.39 -1.81 -1.65
CA PHE A 56 2.95 -1.67 -1.91
C PHE A 56 2.12 -2.46 -0.91
N GLY A 57 2.59 -3.63 -0.47
CA GLY A 57 1.94 -4.39 0.59
C GLY A 57 1.88 -3.61 1.90
N TYR A 58 3.00 -3.01 2.34
CA TYR A 58 3.04 -2.20 3.56
C TYR A 58 2.14 -0.96 3.47
N LEU A 59 2.25 -0.19 2.38
CA LEU A 59 1.47 1.03 2.19
C LEU A 59 -0.03 0.72 2.09
N GLY A 60 -0.40 -0.34 1.35
CA GLY A 60 -1.77 -0.82 1.24
C GLY A 60 -2.33 -1.28 2.58
N LEU A 61 -1.65 -2.19 3.29
CA LEU A 61 -2.09 -2.68 4.60
C LEU A 61 -2.23 -1.55 5.61
N ARG A 62 -1.26 -0.62 5.65
CA ARG A 62 -1.31 0.54 6.55
C ARG A 62 -2.55 1.40 6.24
N SER A 63 -2.84 1.62 4.96
CA SER A 63 -3.98 2.42 4.52
C SER A 63 -5.30 1.76 4.89
N VAL A 64 -5.46 0.46 4.61
CA VAL A 64 -6.63 -0.34 5.02
C VAL A 64 -6.81 -0.33 6.53
N LYS A 65 -5.74 -0.60 7.30
CA LYS A 65 -5.81 -0.64 8.77
C LYS A 65 -6.29 0.68 9.35
N ARG A 66 -5.77 1.82 8.86
CA ARG A 66 -6.18 3.13 9.36
C ARG A 66 -7.59 3.50 8.95
N LEU A 67 -8.03 3.10 7.76
CA LEU A 67 -9.40 3.32 7.29
C LEU A 67 -10.42 2.51 8.12
N ILE A 68 -10.12 1.24 8.42
CA ILE A 68 -10.99 0.38 9.26
C ILE A 68 -11.05 0.90 10.70
N ARG A 69 -9.91 1.35 11.23
CA ARG A 69 -9.81 1.83 12.63
C ARG A 69 -10.22 3.31 12.78
N ASN A 70 -10.63 3.98 11.71
CA ASN A 70 -10.92 5.42 11.67
C ASN A 70 -9.78 6.27 12.30
N GLU A 71 -8.52 5.85 12.09
CA GLU A 71 -7.31 6.51 12.61
C GLU A 71 -6.88 7.67 11.69
N HIS A 72 -7.83 8.54 11.36
CA HIS A 72 -7.64 9.68 10.48
C HIS A 72 -8.48 10.86 10.97
N PRO A 73 -8.04 12.10 10.70
CA PRO A 73 -8.80 13.29 11.05
C PRO A 73 -10.12 13.40 10.27
#